data_AF-A0A382D4N5-F1
#
_entry.id   AF-A0A382D4N5-F1
#
_cell.length_a   1.000
_cell.length_b   1.000
_cell.length_c   1.000
_cell.angle_alpha   90.00
_cell.angle_beta   90.00
_cell.angle_gamma   90.00
#
_symmetry.space_group_name_H-M   'P 1'
#
loop_
_entity.id
_entity.type
_entity.pdbx_description
1 polymer ?
#
loop_
_entity_poly.entity_id
_entity_poly.type
_entity_poly.pdbx_seq_one_letter_code
_entity_poly.pdbx_strand_id
1 'polypeptide(L)'
;MSSLLAPELLAHIGKSAPAKKELVTRRDIRKYSIATDQRLEKYLTGDEAPPMFYVALFWEVVERNQLTPDGVFIDTLLPTLPLQRAMAGGRKIEFDRPIRPDDVLIATRTL
;
A
#
# COMPACT_ATOMS: atom_id res chain seq x y z
N MET A 1 -20.04 -15.84 -26.71
CA MET A 1 -19.75 -15.30 -25.37
C MET A 1 -18.39 -14.62 -25.44
N SER A 2 -18.31 -13.32 -25.14
CA SER A 2 -17.02 -12.63 -25.05
C SER A 2 -16.23 -13.19 -23.86
N SER A 3 -14.95 -13.49 -24.04
CA SER A 3 -14.07 -13.91 -22.94
C SER A 3 -14.01 -12.80 -21.89
N LEU A 4 -14.26 -13.14 -20.61
CA LEU A 4 -14.07 -12.20 -19.49
C LEU A 4 -12.59 -11.79 -19.33
N LEU A 5 -11.67 -12.57 -19.90
CA LEU A 5 -10.24 -12.28 -19.99
C LEU A 5 -9.93 -11.82 -21.42
N ALA A 6 -10.29 -10.58 -21.73
CA ALA A 6 -9.96 -9.97 -23.01
C ALA A 6 -8.44 -9.76 -23.13
N PRO A 7 -7.85 -9.83 -24.34
CA PRO A 7 -6.40 -9.64 -24.54
C PRO A 7 -5.86 -8.34 -23.92
N GLU A 8 -6.67 -7.27 -23.91
CA GLU A 8 -6.34 -5.97 -23.33
C GLU A 8 -6.17 -6.05 -21.81
N LEU A 9 -6.98 -6.89 -21.13
CA LEU A 9 -6.84 -7.13 -19.69
C LEU A 9 -5.58 -7.94 -19.40
N LEU A 10 -5.33 -9.00 -20.17
CA LEU A 10 -4.14 -9.84 -20.01
C LEU A 10 -2.84 -9.09 -20.26
N ALA A 11 -2.86 -8.07 -21.13
CA ALA A 11 -1.71 -7.20 -21.38
C ALA A 11 -1.26 -6.37 -20.16
N HIS A 12 -2.01 -6.37 -19.05
CA HIS A 12 -1.61 -5.71 -17.80
C HIS A 12 -0.72 -6.58 -16.91
N ILE A 13 -0.66 -7.89 -17.15
CA ILE A 13 0.25 -8.80 -16.42
C ILE A 13 1.69 -8.36 -16.66
N GLY A 14 2.46 -8.21 -15.60
CA GLY A 14 3.85 -7.75 -15.62
C GLY A 14 4.02 -6.23 -15.75
N LYS A 15 2.93 -5.44 -15.89
CA LYS A 15 3.05 -3.98 -15.87
C LYS A 15 3.48 -3.52 -14.48
N SER A 16 4.43 -2.59 -14.46
CA SER A 16 4.95 -2.01 -13.23
C SER A 16 4.65 -0.53 -13.15
N ALA A 17 4.36 -0.05 -11.94
CA ALA A 17 4.28 1.39 -11.67
C ALA A 17 5.68 1.98 -11.47
N PRO A 18 5.85 3.31 -11.65
CA PRO A 18 7.08 3.98 -11.23
C PRO A 18 7.40 3.69 -9.76
N ALA A 19 8.68 3.48 -9.47
CA ALA A 19 9.11 3.21 -8.10
C ALA A 19 8.80 4.41 -7.20
N LYS A 20 8.21 4.14 -6.03
CA LYS A 20 7.97 5.16 -5.01
C LYS A 20 9.12 5.16 -4.01
N LYS A 21 9.58 6.34 -3.62
CA LYS A 21 10.65 6.53 -2.64
C LYS A 21 10.11 7.33 -1.47
N GLU A 22 10.16 6.75 -0.28
CA GLU A 22 9.61 7.37 0.93
C GLU A 22 10.64 7.40 2.05
N LEU A 23 10.67 8.52 2.79
CA LEU A 23 11.44 8.66 4.02
C LEU A 23 10.58 8.20 5.19
N VAL A 24 11.07 7.25 5.96
CA VAL A 24 10.41 6.81 7.19
C VAL A 24 10.69 7.83 8.29
N THR A 25 9.65 8.54 8.74
CA THR A 25 9.79 9.43 9.89
C THR A 25 9.32 8.74 11.16
N ARG A 26 10.00 9.03 12.28
CA ARG A 26 9.56 8.63 13.62
C ARG A 26 8.12 9.06 13.90
N ARG A 27 7.72 10.23 13.39
CA ARG A 27 6.36 10.76 13.57
C ARG A 27 5.33 9.88 12.88
N ASP A 28 5.59 9.40 11.67
CA ASP A 28 4.63 8.59 10.93
C ASP A 28 4.51 7.18 11.50
N ILE A 29 5.62 6.60 11.98
CA ILE A 29 5.58 5.36 12.76
C ILE A 29 4.63 5.54 13.96
N ARG A 30 4.84 6.59 14.77
CA ARG A 30 4.00 6.84 15.95
C ARG A 30 2.52 7.04 15.59
N LYS A 31 2.21 7.82 14.55
CA LYS A 31 0.82 8.01 14.08
C LYS A 31 0.18 6.67 13.75
N TYR A 32 0.88 5.83 12.97
CA TYR A 32 0.37 4.52 12.59
C TYR A 32 0.21 3.59 13.79
N SER A 33 1.18 3.56 14.70
CA SER A 33 1.13 2.75 15.92
C SER A 33 -0.06 3.10 16.80
N ILE A 34 -0.35 4.39 16.98
CA ILE A 34 -1.53 4.85 17.73
C ILE A 34 -2.83 4.52 16.99
N ALA A 35 -2.89 4.80 15.69
CA ALA A 35 -4.10 4.54 14.89
C ALA A 35 -4.46 3.05 14.81
N THR A 36 -3.48 2.15 14.98
CA THR A 36 -3.65 0.70 14.93
C THR A 36 -3.63 0.01 16.30
N ASP A 37 -3.74 0.78 17.40
CA ASP A 37 -3.74 0.27 18.78
C ASP A 37 -2.54 -0.64 19.12
N GLN A 38 -1.35 -0.29 18.63
CA GLN A 38 -0.13 -0.99 19.02
C GLN A 38 0.17 -0.80 20.50
N ARG A 39 0.72 -1.83 21.16
CA ARG A 39 0.98 -1.83 22.61
C ARG A 39 2.45 -1.90 23.00
N LEU A 40 3.33 -2.21 22.06
CA LEU A 40 4.76 -2.34 22.34
C LEU A 40 5.42 -0.95 22.32
N GLU A 41 6.19 -0.66 23.37
CA GLU A 41 6.84 0.64 23.54
C GLU A 41 7.71 1.03 22.35
N LYS A 42 8.44 0.07 21.76
CA LYS A 42 9.28 0.31 20.56
C LYS A 42 8.51 0.87 19.37
N TYR A 43 7.22 0.54 19.25
CA TYR A 43 6.34 1.08 18.21
C TYR A 43 5.76 2.44 18.63
N LEU A 44 5.33 2.56 19.89
CA LEU A 44 4.73 3.78 20.46
C LEU A 44 5.70 4.98 20.52
N THR A 45 6.98 4.71 20.76
CA THR A 45 8.09 5.69 20.72
C THR A 45 8.59 5.93 19.30
N GLY A 46 8.24 5.04 18.38
CA GLY A 46 8.63 5.07 16.97
C GLY A 46 10.07 4.66 16.71
N ASP A 47 10.67 3.83 17.56
CA ASP A 47 12.01 3.27 17.34
C ASP A 47 12.02 2.20 16.24
N GLU A 48 10.91 1.50 16.08
CA GLU A 48 10.70 0.48 15.05
C GLU A 48 9.29 0.63 14.50
N ALA A 49 9.11 0.42 13.19
CA ALA A 49 7.78 0.41 12.62
C ALA A 49 7.07 -0.92 12.91
N PRO A 50 5.78 -0.91 13.32
CA PRO A 50 5.02 -2.15 13.47
C PRO A 50 4.80 -2.85 12.12
N PRO A 51 4.44 -4.15 12.13
CA PRO A 51 4.00 -4.83 10.92
C PRO A 51 2.91 -4.03 10.20
N MET A 52 2.90 -4.11 8.87
CA MET A 52 1.96 -3.39 7.99
C MET A 52 2.13 -1.87 7.87
N PHE A 53 3.06 -1.24 8.61
CA PHE A 53 3.36 0.18 8.46
C PHE A 53 3.66 0.58 7.00
N TYR A 54 4.37 -0.27 6.26
CA TYR A 54 4.73 -0.03 4.86
C TYR A 54 3.49 0.19 3.95
N VAL A 55 2.33 -0.37 4.30
CA VAL A 55 1.10 -0.14 3.52
C VAL A 55 0.63 1.30 3.67
N ALA A 56 0.67 1.86 4.88
CA ALA A 56 0.33 3.27 5.09
C ALA A 56 1.41 4.20 4.53
N LEU A 57 2.69 3.82 4.62
CA LEU A 57 3.80 4.62 4.11
C LEU A 57 3.71 4.86 2.60
N PHE A 58 3.37 3.83 1.82
CA PHE A 58 3.30 3.91 0.35
C PHE A 58 1.89 4.18 -0.20
N TRP A 59 0.89 4.29 0.68
CA TRP A 59 -0.47 4.67 0.27
C TRP A 59 -0.46 6.08 -0.29
N GLU A 60 -1.15 6.31 -1.40
CA GLU A 60 -1.20 7.64 -2.00
C GLU A 60 -1.96 8.62 -1.09
N VAL A 61 -1.33 9.77 -0.80
CA VAL A 61 -1.99 10.86 -0.08
C VAL A 61 -2.63 11.79 -1.10
N VAL A 62 -3.92 11.61 -1.30
CA VAL A 62 -4.69 12.35 -2.31
C VAL A 62 -5.70 13.30 -1.69
N GLU A 63 -6.16 14.26 -2.49
CA GLU A 63 -7.28 15.12 -2.13
C GLU A 63 -8.58 14.32 -2.02
N ARG A 64 -9.54 14.85 -1.24
CA ARG A 64 -10.82 14.17 -0.97
C ARG A 64 -11.63 13.85 -2.24
N ASN A 65 -11.52 14.67 -3.28
CA ASN A 65 -12.20 14.47 -4.56
C ASN A 65 -11.65 13.28 -5.37
N GLN A 66 -10.49 12.73 -4.99
CA GLN A 66 -9.88 11.55 -5.60
C GLN A 66 -10.16 10.26 -4.82
N LEU A 67 -10.87 10.36 -3.69
CA LEU A 67 -11.28 9.21 -2.90
C LEU A 67 -12.67 8.71 -3.33
N THR A 68 -12.86 7.40 -3.28
CA THR A 68 -14.18 6.78 -3.36
C THR A 68 -15.04 7.14 -2.14
N PRO A 69 -16.37 6.91 -2.16
CA PRO A 69 -17.25 7.23 -1.04
C PRO A 69 -16.86 6.56 0.30
N ASP A 70 -16.19 5.41 0.25
CA ASP A 70 -15.63 4.68 1.39
C ASP A 70 -14.20 5.12 1.77
N GLY A 71 -13.67 6.17 1.13
CA GLY A 71 -12.40 6.79 1.47
C GLY A 71 -11.17 6.10 0.89
N VAL A 72 -11.32 5.32 -0.18
CA VAL A 72 -10.24 4.55 -0.81
C VAL A 72 -9.74 5.27 -2.06
N PHE A 73 -8.42 5.32 -2.23
CA PHE A 73 -7.81 5.70 -3.50
C PHE A 73 -7.70 4.46 -4.39
N ILE A 74 -8.29 4.50 -5.59
CA ILE A 74 -8.23 3.38 -6.55
C ILE A 74 -6.89 3.41 -7.26
N ASP A 75 -6.22 2.27 -7.28
CA ASP A 75 -4.90 2.15 -7.86
C ASP A 75 -4.89 2.35 -9.37
N THR A 76 -4.01 3.23 -9.85
CA THR A 76 -3.86 3.51 -11.28
C THR A 76 -3.21 2.38 -12.07
N LEU A 77 -2.55 1.42 -11.41
CA LEU A 77 -1.96 0.26 -12.08
C LEU A 77 -3.02 -0.75 -12.53
N LEU A 78 -4.16 -0.82 -11.83
CA LEU A 78 -5.24 -1.75 -12.13
C LEU A 78 -6.00 -1.33 -13.39
N PRO A 79 -6.22 -2.23 -14.37
CA PRO A 79 -7.13 -1.96 -15.47
C PRO A 79 -8.57 -1.89 -14.98
N THR A 80 -9.45 -1.29 -15.77
CA THR A 80 -10.89 -1.38 -15.56
C THR A 80 -11.35 -2.83 -15.78
N LEU A 81 -11.68 -3.52 -14.68
CA LEU A 81 -12.18 -4.89 -14.72
C LEU A 81 -13.69 -4.93 -15.02
N PRO A 82 -14.23 -6.01 -15.62
CA PRO A 82 -15.68 -6.15 -15.81
C PRO A 82 -16.46 -6.15 -14.49
N LEU A 83 -15.86 -6.69 -13.42
CA LEU A 83 -16.39 -6.64 -12.06
C LEU A 83 -15.82 -5.43 -11.32
N GLN A 84 -16.68 -4.45 -11.04
CA GLN A 84 -16.29 -3.17 -10.44
C GLN A 84 -16.11 -3.23 -8.91
N ARG A 85 -16.61 -4.28 -8.25
CA ARG A 85 -16.49 -4.44 -6.80
C ARG A 85 -15.28 -5.31 -6.50
N ALA A 86 -14.28 -4.70 -5.87
CA ALA A 86 -13.07 -5.38 -5.42
C ALA A 86 -13.10 -5.58 -3.91
N MET A 87 -12.56 -6.72 -3.47
CA MET A 87 -12.28 -7.01 -2.06
C MET A 87 -10.86 -7.56 -1.99
N ALA A 88 -10.11 -7.16 -0.96
CA ALA A 88 -8.80 -7.76 -0.70
C ALA A 88 -8.97 -9.23 -0.32
N GLY A 89 -8.62 -10.14 -1.23
CA GLY A 89 -8.82 -11.59 -1.05
C GLY A 89 -7.72 -12.30 -0.25
N GLY A 90 -6.55 -11.69 -0.08
CA GLY A 90 -5.44 -12.27 0.67
C GLY A 90 -4.13 -11.52 0.44
N ARG A 91 -3.12 -11.81 1.27
CA ARG A 91 -1.76 -11.27 1.12
C ARG A 91 -0.73 -12.25 1.68
N LYS A 92 0.46 -12.29 1.07
CA LYS A 92 1.66 -12.93 1.60
C LYS A 92 2.73 -11.88 1.83
N ILE A 93 3.38 -11.92 2.98
CA ILE A 93 4.38 -10.93 3.38
C ILE A 93 5.58 -11.68 3.99
N GLU A 94 6.76 -11.24 3.60
CA GLU A 94 8.04 -11.68 4.14
C GLU A 94 8.78 -10.46 4.67
N PHE A 95 9.37 -10.57 5.87
CA PHE A 95 10.05 -9.48 6.55
C PHE A 95 11.53 -9.82 6.68
N ASP A 96 12.38 -9.19 5.88
CA ASP A 96 13.83 -9.42 5.92
C ASP A 96 14.52 -8.65 7.05
N ARG A 97 14.02 -7.45 7.35
CA ARG A 97 14.55 -6.59 8.41
C ARG A 97 13.48 -5.64 8.97
N PRO A 98 13.63 -5.18 10.23
CA PRO A 98 12.80 -4.12 10.76
C PRO A 98 12.99 -2.80 10.01
N ILE A 99 11.92 -2.01 9.93
CA ILE A 99 11.94 -0.63 9.42
C ILE A 99 12.14 0.31 10.62
N ARG A 100 13.05 1.28 10.49
CA ARG A 100 13.39 2.26 11.53
C ARG A 100 13.23 3.69 11.02
N PRO A 101 13.13 4.70 11.91
CA PRO A 101 13.25 6.09 11.52
C PRO A 101 14.49 6.35 10.66
N ASP A 102 14.36 7.29 9.73
CA ASP A 102 15.39 7.72 8.81
C ASP A 102 15.77 6.70 7.73
N ASP A 103 15.16 5.49 7.74
CA ASP A 103 15.21 4.60 6.58
C ASP A 103 14.59 5.28 5.36
N VAL A 104 15.24 5.11 4.21
CA VAL A 104 14.69 5.46 2.91
C VAL A 104 14.27 4.18 2.21
N LEU A 105 12.97 4.01 2.01
CA LEU A 105 12.40 2.82 1.40
C LEU A 105 11.99 3.08 -0.04
N ILE A 106 12.18 2.08 -0.90
CA ILE A 106 11.77 2.11 -2.30
C ILE A 106 10.78 0.99 -2.53
N ALA A 107 9.56 1.32 -2.96
CA ALA A 107 8.54 0.35 -3.34
C ALA A 107 8.45 0.22 -4.86
N THR A 108 8.54 -1.01 -5.35
CA THR A 108 8.22 -1.38 -6.73
C THR A 108 6.98 -2.26 -6.72
N ARG A 109 6.07 -2.01 -7.67
CA ARG A 109 4.78 -2.70 -7.74
C ARG A 109 4.53 -3.17 -9.16
N THR A 110 4.13 -4.43 -9.27
CA THR A 110 3.89 -5.12 -10.54
C THR A 110 2.61 -5.95 -10.42
N LEU A 111 1.80 -5.96 -11.47
CA LEU A 111 0.61 -6.83 -11.58
C LEU A 111 0.94 -8.24 -12.07
#